data_AF-A0A371PFV0-F1
#
_entry.id   AF-A0A371PFV0-F1
#
_cell.length_a   1.000
_cell.length_b   1.000
_cell.length_c   1.000
_cell.angle_alpha   90.00
_cell.angle_beta   90.00
_cell.angle_gamma   90.00
#
_symmetry.space_group_name_H-M   'P 1'
#
loop_
_entity.id
_entity.type
_entity.pdbx_description
1 polymer ?
#
loop_
_entity_poly.entity_id
_entity_poly.type
_entity_poly.pdbx_seq_one_letter_code
_entity_poly.pdbx_strand_id
1 'polypeptide(L)'
;MNVKSVQLVSDYFKARQQGKDAHATNDQTRLASIRNILIQGKMLRTDEMDYLQRKDSTLYNQAISLSMERQAYKDALQQSRSKADASYYKTFKLMQIAGQLKHGGSEEQLMRVNSIQEAHREFIRSSKYASLRSDGA
;
A
#
# COMPACT_ATOMS: atom_id res chain seq x y z
N MET A 1 3.67 58.63 -1.81
CA MET A 1 4.00 57.22 -1.54
C MET A 1 4.16 56.49 -2.86
N ASN A 2 5.24 55.73 -3.03
CA ASN A 2 5.62 55.14 -4.32
C ASN A 2 4.79 53.86 -4.60
N VAL A 3 3.80 53.97 -5.49
CA VAL A 3 2.87 52.88 -5.82
C VAL A 3 3.60 51.66 -6.44
N LYS A 4 4.75 51.88 -7.08
CA LYS A 4 5.57 50.82 -7.70
C LYS A 4 6.24 49.89 -6.68
N SER A 5 6.62 50.39 -5.50
CA SER A 5 7.27 49.57 -4.47
C SER A 5 6.28 48.66 -3.74
N VAL A 6 5.03 49.09 -3.61
CA VAL A 6 3.96 48.27 -3.00
C VAL A 6 3.57 47.10 -3.92
N GLN A 7 3.59 47.31 -5.24
CA GLN A 7 3.27 46.28 -6.23
C GLN A 7 4.31 45.15 -6.25
N LEU A 8 5.61 45.50 -6.25
CA LEU A 8 6.73 44.54 -6.22
C LEU A 8 6.69 43.60 -5.00
N VAL A 9 6.34 44.14 -3.83
CA VAL A 9 6.22 43.35 -2.60
C VAL A 9 5.01 42.41 -2.67
N SER A 10 3.87 42.89 -3.16
CA SER A 10 2.66 42.07 -3.38
C SER A 10 2.92 40.91 -4.34
N ASP A 11 3.61 41.17 -5.45
CA ASP A 11 3.92 40.16 -6.46
C ASP A 11 4.90 39.10 -5.93
N TYR A 12 5.88 39.50 -5.11
CA TYR A 12 6.78 38.56 -4.42
C TYR A 12 6.02 37.64 -3.45
N PHE A 13 5.09 38.18 -2.66
CA PHE A 13 4.27 37.36 -1.77
C PHE A 13 3.37 36.38 -2.53
N LYS A 14 2.74 36.83 -3.62
CA LYS A 14 1.91 35.97 -4.49
C LYS A 14 2.73 34.84 -5.11
N ALA A 15 3.92 35.12 -5.66
CA ALA A 15 4.78 34.09 -6.25
C ALA A 15 5.23 33.05 -5.20
N ARG A 16 5.57 33.50 -3.99
CA ARG A 16 5.95 32.60 -2.89
C ARG A 16 4.79 31.74 -2.41
N GLN A 17 3.57 32.28 -2.42
CA GLN A 17 2.36 31.56 -2.03
C GLN A 17 1.96 30.54 -3.09
N GLN A 18 1.97 30.92 -4.38
CA GLN A 18 1.77 30.01 -5.51
C GLN A 18 2.76 28.85 -5.51
N GLY A 19 4.04 29.10 -5.20
CA GLY A 19 5.05 28.04 -5.08
C GLY A 19 4.76 27.06 -3.93
N LYS A 20 4.27 27.56 -2.78
CA LYS A 20 3.85 26.70 -1.66
C LYS A 20 2.62 25.86 -2.01
N ASP A 21 1.64 26.46 -2.68
CA ASP A 21 0.40 25.80 -3.07
C ASP A 21 0.67 24.70 -4.13
N ALA A 22 1.56 24.98 -5.09
CA ALA A 22 2.01 23.99 -6.06
C ALA A 22 2.74 22.81 -5.38
N HIS A 23 3.62 23.09 -4.42
CA HIS A 23 4.29 22.04 -3.64
C HIS A 23 3.31 21.20 -2.82
N ALA A 24 2.34 21.83 -2.15
CA ALA A 24 1.32 21.12 -1.38
C ALA A 24 0.43 20.23 -2.28
N THR A 25 0.08 20.71 -3.47
CA THR A 25 -0.71 19.96 -4.46
C THR A 25 0.05 18.74 -4.99
N ASN A 26 1.35 18.91 -5.26
CA ASN A 26 2.22 17.80 -5.69
C ASN A 26 2.37 16.74 -4.58
N ASP A 27 2.55 17.18 -3.32
CA ASP A 27 2.68 16.28 -2.18
C ASP A 27 1.40 15.46 -1.96
N GLN A 28 0.22 16.09 -2.08
CA GLN A 28 -1.08 15.42 -1.99
C GLN A 28 -1.28 14.40 -3.12
N THR A 29 -0.92 14.77 -4.35
CA THR A 29 -1.04 13.88 -5.52
C THR A 29 -0.15 12.65 -5.37
N ARG A 30 1.06 12.82 -4.83
CA ARG A 30 1.99 11.70 -4.57
C ARG A 30 1.48 10.79 -3.45
N LEU A 31 0.97 11.35 -2.35
CA LEU A 31 0.37 10.56 -1.27
C LEU A 31 -0.86 9.77 -1.75
N ALA A 32 -1.73 10.38 -2.55
CA ALA A 32 -2.87 9.69 -3.14
C ALA A 32 -2.43 8.53 -4.06
N SER A 33 -1.37 8.74 -4.84
CA SER A 33 -0.80 7.70 -5.71
C SER A 33 -0.27 6.52 -4.88
N ILE A 34 0.48 6.80 -3.81
CA ILE A 34 1.00 5.77 -2.90
C ILE A 34 -0.14 5.00 -2.23
N ARG A 35 -1.16 5.72 -1.73
CA ARG A 35 -2.35 5.11 -1.15
C ARG A 35 -3.07 4.19 -2.14
N ASN A 36 -3.22 4.60 -3.39
CA ASN A 36 -3.81 3.76 -4.44
C ASN A 36 -3.00 2.47 -4.69
N ILE A 37 -1.67 2.53 -4.66
CA ILE A 37 -0.82 1.34 -4.78
C ILE A 37 -1.12 0.35 -3.63
N LEU A 38 -1.24 0.85 -2.39
CA LEU A 38 -1.60 0.03 -1.23
C LEU A 38 -3.03 -0.53 -1.34
N ILE A 39 -4.01 0.27 -1.79
CA ILE A 39 -5.38 -0.20 -2.04
C ILE A 39 -5.38 -1.33 -3.07
N GLN A 40 -4.54 -1.26 -4.10
CA GLN A 40 -4.40 -2.33 -5.08
C GLN A 40 -3.72 -3.60 -4.52
N GLY A 41 -3.23 -3.56 -3.28
CA GLY A 41 -2.55 -4.69 -2.64
C GLY A 41 -1.10 -4.88 -3.11
N LYS A 42 -0.50 -3.86 -3.72
CA LYS A 42 0.88 -3.89 -4.21
C LYS A 42 1.83 -3.39 -3.12
N MET A 43 3.09 -3.83 -3.20
CA MET A 43 4.15 -3.34 -2.34
C MET A 43 4.67 -2.00 -2.85
N LEU A 44 4.97 -1.10 -1.93
CA LEU A 44 5.64 0.15 -2.24
C LEU A 44 7.11 -0.11 -2.55
N ARG A 45 7.62 0.69 -3.48
CA ARG A 45 9.06 0.74 -3.75
C ARG A 45 9.79 1.48 -2.62
N THR A 46 11.11 1.33 -2.56
CA THR A 46 11.95 2.01 -1.56
C THR A 46 11.77 3.52 -1.58
N ASP A 47 11.69 4.14 -2.77
CA ASP A 47 11.48 5.59 -2.91
C ASP A 47 10.11 6.06 -2.40
N GLU A 48 9.09 5.21 -2.51
CA GLU A 48 7.74 5.48 -1.99
C GLU A 48 7.69 5.32 -0.46
N MET A 49 8.39 4.31 0.08
CA MET A 49 8.54 4.13 1.53
C MET A 49 9.30 5.28 2.18
N ASP A 50 10.44 5.69 1.61
CA ASP A 50 11.24 6.81 2.11
C ASP A 50 10.45 8.13 2.08
N TYR A 51 9.61 8.30 1.06
CA TYR A 51 8.71 9.45 0.96
C TYR A 51 7.66 9.43 2.07
N LEU A 52 6.99 8.30 2.31
CA LEU A 52 6.01 8.17 3.40
C LEU A 52 6.64 8.43 4.75
N GLN A 53 7.84 7.91 5.02
CA GLN A 53 8.51 8.10 6.30
C GLN A 53 8.68 9.59 6.66
N ARG A 54 8.87 10.45 5.66
CA ARG A 54 9.07 11.90 5.83
C ARG A 54 7.78 12.70 5.83
N LYS A 55 6.71 12.19 5.21
CA LYS A 55 5.50 12.97 4.87
C LYS A 55 4.23 12.48 5.54
N ASP A 56 4.13 11.19 5.81
CA ASP A 56 2.97 10.56 6.45
C ASP A 56 3.41 9.30 7.22
N SER A 57 3.79 9.49 8.49
CA SER A 57 4.23 8.40 9.36
C SER A 57 3.16 7.35 9.63
N THR A 58 1.88 7.74 9.58
CA THR A 58 0.76 6.82 9.81
C THR A 58 0.65 5.86 8.64
N LEU A 59 0.63 6.38 7.41
CA LEU A 59 0.58 5.56 6.20
C LEU A 59 1.86 4.73 6.04
N TYR A 60 3.02 5.24 6.45
CA TYR A 60 4.27 4.47 6.52
C TYR A 60 4.14 3.24 7.43
N ASN A 61 3.66 3.42 8.67
CA ASN A 61 3.49 2.32 9.62
C ASN A 61 2.47 1.28 9.12
N GLN A 62 1.42 1.74 8.45
CA GLN A 62 0.45 0.87 7.79
C GLN A 62 1.09 0.06 6.65
N ALA A 63 1.91 0.70 5.80
CA ALA A 63 2.64 0.01 4.73
C ALA A 63 3.62 -1.04 5.27
N ILE A 64 4.31 -0.76 6.38
CA ILE A 64 5.17 -1.73 7.07
C ILE A 64 4.36 -2.92 7.57
N SER A 65 3.24 -2.67 8.27
CA SER A 65 2.35 -3.72 8.79
C SER A 65 1.81 -4.61 7.67
N LEU A 66 1.38 -4.00 6.55
CA LEU A 66 0.92 -4.72 5.35
C LEU A 66 2.02 -5.58 4.74
N SER A 67 3.25 -5.07 4.69
CA SER A 67 4.42 -5.80 4.19
C SER A 67 4.74 -7.02 5.05
N MET A 68 4.75 -6.86 6.38
CA MET A 68 4.98 -7.94 7.33
C MET A 68 3.89 -9.02 7.25
N GLU A 69 2.62 -8.63 7.21
CA GLU A 69 1.50 -9.57 7.08
C GLU A 69 1.55 -10.33 5.75
N ARG A 70 1.87 -9.64 4.65
CA ARG A 70 2.04 -10.25 3.33
C ARG A 70 3.19 -11.25 3.33
N GLN A 71 4.33 -10.90 3.93
CA GLN A 71 5.49 -11.78 3.96
C GLN A 71 5.21 -13.04 4.77
N ALA A 72 4.61 -12.92 5.96
CA ALA A 72 4.20 -14.07 6.77
C ALA A 72 3.24 -15.01 6.01
N TYR A 73 2.32 -14.44 5.22
CA TYR A 73 1.44 -15.23 4.36
C TYR A 73 2.20 -15.91 3.21
N LYS A 74 3.15 -15.22 2.55
CA LYS A 74 4.00 -15.82 1.52
C LYS A 74 4.82 -16.97 2.07
N ASP A 75 5.36 -16.84 3.28
CA ASP A 75 6.11 -17.88 3.96
C ASP A 75 5.23 -19.11 4.24
N ALA A 76 3.98 -18.90 4.66
CA ALA A 76 3.00 -19.99 4.82
C ALA A 76 2.69 -20.70 3.50
N LEU A 77 2.55 -19.96 2.38
CA LEU A 77 2.33 -20.55 1.05
C LEU A 77 3.53 -21.40 0.59
N GLN A 78 4.76 -21.06 0.96
CA GLN A 78 5.92 -21.90 0.62
C GLN A 78 5.85 -23.29 1.28
N GLN A 79 5.13 -23.42 2.39
CA GLN A 79 4.92 -24.67 3.12
C GLN A 79 3.76 -25.52 2.57
N SER A 80 2.99 -25.01 1.59
CA SER A 80 1.91 -25.77 0.96
C SER A 80 2.43 -27.06 0.31
N ARG A 81 1.75 -28.18 0.55
CA ARG A 81 2.08 -29.49 -0.03
C ARG A 81 1.16 -29.85 -1.19
N SER A 82 -0.04 -29.28 -1.23
CA SER A 82 -0.97 -29.36 -2.38
C SER A 82 -1.51 -27.99 -2.79
N LYS A 83 -2.14 -27.96 -3.96
CA LYS A 83 -2.90 -26.79 -4.43
C LYS A 83 -4.07 -26.47 -3.50
N ALA A 84 -4.70 -27.48 -2.87
CA ALA A 84 -5.74 -27.23 -1.89
C ALA A 84 -5.22 -26.68 -0.57
N ASP A 85 -4.02 -27.07 -0.11
CA ASP A 85 -3.40 -26.44 1.06
C ASP A 85 -3.25 -24.92 0.83
N ALA A 86 -2.80 -24.53 -0.36
CA ALA A 86 -2.68 -23.12 -0.72
C ALA A 86 -4.05 -22.40 -0.73
N SER A 87 -5.09 -23.05 -1.27
CA SER A 87 -6.46 -22.53 -1.26
C SER A 87 -7.03 -22.39 0.16
N TYR A 88 -6.72 -23.36 1.02
CA TYR A 88 -7.08 -23.34 2.44
C TYR A 88 -6.43 -22.16 3.15
N TYR A 89 -5.11 -21.94 2.97
CA TYR A 89 -4.42 -20.79 3.56
C TYR A 89 -5.03 -19.46 3.13
N LYS A 90 -5.39 -19.32 1.85
CA LYS A 90 -6.09 -18.12 1.35
C LYS A 90 -7.41 -17.91 2.10
N THR A 91 -8.25 -18.93 2.14
CA THR A 91 -9.58 -18.85 2.77
C THR A 91 -9.45 -18.52 4.26
N PHE A 92 -8.58 -19.23 4.97
CA PHE A 92 -8.32 -19.01 6.38
C PHE A 92 -7.84 -17.58 6.65
N LYS A 93 -6.88 -17.07 5.85
CA LYS A 93 -6.36 -15.71 6.03
C LYS A 93 -7.41 -14.64 5.77
N LEU A 94 -8.25 -14.81 4.75
CA LEU A 94 -9.34 -13.88 4.47
C LEU A 94 -10.41 -13.89 5.58
N MET A 95 -10.74 -15.05 6.14
CA MET A 95 -11.61 -15.13 7.32
C MET A 95 -11.00 -14.45 8.54
N GLN A 96 -9.69 -14.61 8.76
CA GLN A 96 -8.99 -13.92 9.85
C GLN A 96 -9.11 -12.39 9.72
N ILE A 97 -8.91 -11.86 8.51
CA ILE A 97 -9.05 -10.42 8.24
C ILE A 97 -10.51 -9.98 8.45
N ALA A 98 -11.49 -10.74 7.95
CA ALA A 98 -12.90 -10.45 8.16
C ALA A 98 -13.30 -10.45 9.64
N GLY A 99 -12.75 -11.36 10.45
CA GLY A 99 -12.96 -11.39 11.90
C GLY A 99 -12.45 -10.14 12.63
N GLN A 100 -11.50 -9.41 12.03
CA GLN A 100 -10.90 -8.21 12.61
C GLN A 100 -11.57 -6.91 12.11
N LEU A 101 -12.65 -6.99 11.33
CA LEU A 101 -13.37 -5.82 10.80
C LEU A 101 -13.83 -4.84 11.90
N LYS A 102 -14.05 -5.30 13.13
CA LYS A 102 -14.44 -4.45 14.27
C LYS A 102 -13.32 -3.54 14.80
N HIS A 103 -12.07 -3.77 14.39
CA HIS A 103 -10.88 -3.13 14.97
C HIS A 103 -10.06 -2.27 14.00
N GLY A 104 -10.54 -2.03 12.77
CA GLY A 104 -9.82 -1.24 11.77
C GLY A 104 -10.72 -0.47 10.81
N GLY A 105 -10.14 0.49 10.08
CA GLY A 105 -10.87 1.26 9.06
C GLY A 105 -11.19 0.42 7.82
N SER A 106 -12.29 0.72 7.14
CA SER A 106 -12.72 0.00 5.92
C SER A 106 -11.66 -0.02 4.83
N GLU A 107 -10.92 1.08 4.67
CA GLU A 107 -9.81 1.20 3.72
C GLU A 107 -8.63 0.30 4.08
N GLU A 108 -8.22 0.28 5.35
CA GLU A 108 -7.12 -0.58 5.82
C GLU A 108 -7.45 -2.05 5.57
N GLN A 109 -8.67 -2.48 5.89
CA GLN A 109 -9.09 -3.85 5.68
C GLN A 109 -9.12 -4.21 4.19
N LEU A 110 -9.53 -3.28 3.32
CA LEU A 110 -9.45 -3.45 1.87
C LEU A 110 -8.00 -3.64 1.41
N MET A 111 -7.06 -2.81 1.89
CA MET A 111 -5.63 -2.95 1.57
C MET A 111 -5.09 -4.31 2.01
N ARG A 112 -5.45 -4.78 3.21
CA ARG A 112 -5.05 -6.09 3.73
C ARG A 112 -5.56 -7.23 2.86
N VAL A 113 -6.86 -7.24 2.54
CA VAL A 113 -7.47 -8.24 1.66
C VAL A 113 -6.77 -8.27 0.31
N ASN A 114 -6.59 -7.12 -0.32
CA ASN A 114 -5.98 -7.03 -1.64
C ASN A 114 -4.51 -7.43 -1.62
N SER A 115 -3.77 -7.12 -0.55
CA SER A 115 -2.39 -7.56 -0.37
C SER A 115 -2.27 -9.09 -0.31
N ILE A 116 -3.13 -9.75 0.47
CA ILE A 116 -3.16 -11.22 0.54
C ILE A 116 -3.56 -11.85 -0.80
N GLN A 117 -4.55 -11.27 -1.48
CA GLN A 117 -4.98 -11.76 -2.77
C GLN A 117 -3.89 -11.63 -3.84
N GLU A 118 -3.18 -10.50 -3.89
CA GLU A 118 -2.08 -10.31 -4.84
C GLU A 118 -0.92 -11.27 -4.57
N ALA A 119 -0.53 -11.45 -3.30
CA ALA A 119 0.50 -12.44 -2.92
C ALA A 119 0.11 -13.86 -3.34
N HIS A 120 -1.17 -14.21 -3.19
CA HIS A 120 -1.67 -15.52 -3.61
C HIS A 120 -1.67 -15.65 -5.15
N ARG A 121 -2.04 -14.59 -5.89
CA ARG A 121 -1.96 -14.57 -7.36
C ARG A 121 -0.52 -14.74 -7.85
N GLU A 122 0.44 -14.09 -7.22
CA GLU A 122 1.87 -14.28 -7.48
C GLU A 122 2.29 -15.74 -7.24
N PHE A 123 1.87 -16.31 -6.12
CA PHE A 123 2.20 -17.69 -5.78
C PHE A 123 1.64 -18.70 -6.77
N ILE A 124 0.37 -18.56 -7.20
CA ILE A 124 -0.23 -19.45 -8.21
C ILE A 124 0.56 -19.44 -9.53
N ARG A 125 1.18 -18.31 -9.89
CA ARG A 125 2.00 -18.19 -11.10
C ARG A 125 3.44 -18.68 -10.91
N SER A 126 3.83 -19.08 -9.70
CA SER A 126 5.18 -19.53 -9.39
C SER A 126 5.43 -20.98 -9.81
N SER A 127 6.69 -21.32 -10.07
CA SER A 127 7.14 -22.69 -10.32
C SER A 127 6.85 -23.62 -9.13
N LYS A 128 6.94 -23.10 -7.90
CA LYS A 128 6.59 -23.83 -6.68
C LYS A 128 5.14 -24.32 -6.74
N TYR A 129 4.18 -23.44 -7.02
CA TYR A 129 2.78 -23.85 -7.12
C TYR A 129 2.53 -24.83 -8.27
N ALA A 130 3.19 -24.63 -9.41
CA ALA A 130 3.10 -25.56 -10.55
C ALA A 130 3.56 -26.98 -10.18
N SER A 131 4.54 -27.12 -9.28
CA SER A 131 5.04 -28.40 -8.79
C SER A 131 4.19 -29.07 -7.70
N LEU A 132 3.20 -28.38 -7.13
CA LEU A 132 2.35 -28.94 -6.09
C LEU A 132 1.41 -30.00 -6.67
N ARG A 133 1.18 -31.06 -5.87
CA ARG A 133 0.16 -32.05 -6.21
C ARG A 133 -1.20 -31.37 -6.38
N SER A 134 -1.88 -31.71 -7.46
CA SER A 134 -3.32 -31.47 -7.57
C SER A 134 -4.02 -32.41 -6.61
N ASP A 135 -5.12 -31.98 -6.01
CA ASP A 135 -5.96 -32.90 -5.25
C ASP A 135 -6.53 -33.95 -6.21
N GLY A 136 -6.04 -35.18 -6.11
CA GLY A 136 -6.42 -36.29 -6.98
C GLY A 136 -5.27 -36.84 -7.83
N ALA A 137 -4.38 -37.61 -7.20
CA ALA A 137 -3.65 -38.74 -7.79
C ALA A 137 -3.37 -39.75 -6.66
#